data_AF-A0A6B9YHG6-F1
#
_entry.id   AF-A0A6B9YHG6-F1
#
_cell.length_a   1.000
_cell.length_b   1.000
_cell.length_c   1.000
_cell.angle_alpha   90.00
_cell.angle_beta   90.00
_cell.angle_gamma   90.00
#
_symmetry.space_group_name_H-M   'P 1'
#
loop_
_entity.id
_entity.type
_entity.pdbx_description
1 polymer ?
#
loop_
_entity_poly.entity_id
_entity_poly.type
_entity_poly.pdbx_seq_one_letter_code
_entity_poly.pdbx_strand_id
1 'polypeptide(L)'
;MDIASNQIPFKYSRTFVVVLLSFLTLGIYIAYWFLTRKEAIQTIAGKNSILFRWWIFFMIFLSLSFVLFFADAYLFTPYGRVVMESANVILVYYFLGLLYYSVFRITEQLEDYYEELRISRVLLFFFHFWYLQYKINQLHTDAPEEKVPGEGLA
;
A
#
# COMPACT_ATOMS: atom_id res chain seq x y z
N MET A 1 28.60 -3.35 -17.74
CA MET A 1 27.33 -3.73 -17.09
C MET A 1 26.97 -2.55 -16.22
N ASP A 2 26.29 -1.59 -16.84
CA ASP A 2 26.16 -0.22 -16.34
C ASP A 2 25.38 -0.15 -15.03
N ILE A 3 25.99 0.54 -14.07
CA ILE A 3 25.42 0.96 -12.79
C ILE A 3 24.45 2.10 -13.12
N ALA A 4 23.31 1.77 -13.71
CA ALA A 4 22.29 2.73 -14.08
C ALA A 4 21.40 3.02 -12.86
N SER A 5 21.72 4.15 -12.21
CA SER A 5 20.86 4.95 -11.34
C SER A 5 20.28 4.27 -10.10
N ASN A 6 20.86 4.63 -8.95
CA ASN A 6 20.33 4.46 -7.60
C ASN A 6 19.06 5.32 -7.38
N GLN A 7 18.05 5.15 -8.21
CA GLN A 7 16.76 5.82 -8.07
C GLN A 7 15.85 4.89 -7.28
N ILE A 8 15.51 5.27 -6.05
CA ILE A 8 14.48 4.57 -5.28
C ILE A 8 13.17 4.67 -6.09
N PRO A 9 12.63 3.55 -6.60
CA PRO A 9 11.51 3.58 -7.55
C PRO A 9 10.18 3.98 -6.89
N PHE A 10 10.18 4.17 -5.57
CA PHE A 10 9.01 4.54 -4.79
C PHE A 10 8.86 6.05 -4.71
N LYS A 11 7.66 6.59 -4.90
CA LYS A 11 7.40 8.02 -4.69
C LYS A 11 7.35 8.35 -3.19
N TYR A 12 8.00 9.43 -2.74
CA TYR A 12 7.85 9.90 -1.36
C TYR A 12 6.39 10.23 -1.05
N SER A 13 5.85 9.81 0.09
CA SER A 13 4.53 10.27 0.54
C SER A 13 4.44 10.31 2.06
N ARG A 14 3.98 11.44 2.61
CA ARG A 14 3.87 11.66 4.06
C ARG A 14 3.01 10.56 4.70
N THR A 15 3.62 9.75 5.58
CA THR A 15 2.98 8.62 6.26
C THR A 15 1.70 9.03 7.00
N PHE A 16 1.68 10.23 7.59
CA PHE A 16 0.50 10.76 8.28
C PHE A 16 -0.70 10.97 7.34
N VAL A 17 -0.47 11.51 6.15
CA VAL A 17 -1.53 11.72 5.14
C VAL A 17 -2.08 10.38 4.67
N VAL A 18 -1.21 9.39 4.52
CA VAL A 18 -1.57 8.02 4.15
C VAL A 18 -2.48 7.38 5.20
N VAL A 19 -2.13 7.47 6.48
CA VAL A 19 -2.94 6.96 7.59
C VAL A 19 -4.32 7.63 7.59
N LEU A 20 -4.35 8.97 7.51
CA LEU A 20 -5.58 9.74 7.50
C LEU A 20 -6.48 9.35 6.32
N LEU A 21 -5.93 9.23 5.12
CA LEU A 21 -6.68 8.81 3.92
C LEU A 21 -7.15 7.37 4.01
N SER A 22 -6.36 6.45 4.57
CA SER A 22 -6.78 5.06 4.76
C SER A 22 -8.01 4.96 5.66
N PHE A 23 -8.05 5.72 6.75
CA PHE A 23 -9.23 5.80 7.62
C PHE A 23 -10.41 6.49 6.93
N LEU A 24 -10.18 7.63 6.27
CA LEU A 24 -11.22 8.41 5.61
C LEU A 24 -11.89 7.65 4.45
N THR A 25 -11.12 6.84 3.73
CA THR A 25 -11.58 6.10 2.54
C THR A 25 -11.90 4.64 2.85
N LEU A 26 -11.98 4.24 4.12
CA LEU A 26 -12.26 2.86 4.55
C LEU A 26 -11.37 1.82 3.83
N GLY A 27 -10.09 2.13 3.64
CA GLY A 27 -9.12 1.23 3.01
C GLY A 27 -9.03 1.28 1.47
N ILE A 28 -9.88 2.04 0.76
CA ILE A 28 -9.76 2.23 -0.71
C ILE A 28 -8.38 2.79 -1.07
N TYR A 29 -7.88 3.74 -0.28
CA TYR A 29 -6.55 4.31 -0.50
C TYR A 29 -5.43 3.26 -0.48
N ILE A 30 -5.56 2.23 0.35
CA ILE A 30 -4.55 1.17 0.45
C ILE A 30 -4.49 0.42 -0.88
N ALA A 31 -5.64 0.08 -1.45
CA ALA A 31 -5.71 -0.56 -2.76
C ALA A 31 -5.16 0.33 -3.87
N TYR A 32 -5.49 1.63 -3.84
CA TYR A 32 -4.93 2.60 -4.78
C TYR A 32 -3.41 2.69 -4.71
N TRP A 33 -2.83 2.73 -3.50
CA TRP A 33 -1.39 2.81 -3.33
C TRP A 33 -0.68 1.58 -3.89
N PHE A 34 -1.23 0.38 -3.64
CA PHE A 34 -0.67 -0.87 -4.15
C PHE A 34 -0.67 -0.90 -5.67
N LEU A 35 -1.74 -0.42 -6.31
CA LEU A 35 -1.83 -0.33 -7.76
C LEU A 35 -0.91 0.73 -8.34
N THR A 36 -0.79 1.89 -7.69
CA THR A 36 0.08 2.98 -8.15
C THR A 36 1.56 2.60 -8.08
N ARG A 37 1.95 1.75 -7.12
CA ARG A 37 3.34 1.31 -6.94
C ARG A 37 3.62 -0.09 -7.51
N LYS A 38 2.71 -0.64 -8.31
CA LYS A 38 2.84 -1.98 -8.87
C LYS A 38 4.16 -2.17 -9.63
N GLU A 39 4.62 -1.15 -10.35
CA GLU A 39 5.82 -1.22 -11.19
C GLU A 39 7.07 -1.26 -10.33
N ALA A 40 7.18 -0.36 -9.34
CA ALA A 40 8.27 -0.37 -8.36
C ALA A 40 8.35 -1.71 -7.60
N ILE A 41 7.19 -2.26 -7.20
CA ILE A 41 7.13 -3.55 -6.52
C ILE A 41 7.51 -4.69 -7.46
N GLN A 42 7.07 -4.68 -8.71
CA GLN A 42 7.43 -5.72 -9.69
C GLN A 42 8.90 -5.70 -10.08
N THR A 43 9.54 -4.53 -10.08
CA THR A 43 10.98 -4.39 -10.31
C THR A 43 11.78 -5.05 -9.18
N ILE A 44 11.32 -4.93 -7.93
CA ILE A 44 12.03 -5.47 -6.75
C ILE A 44 11.65 -6.93 -6.47
N ALA A 45 10.36 -7.25 -6.47
CA ALA A 45 9.84 -8.58 -6.11
C ALA A 45 9.85 -9.60 -7.26
N GLY A 46 10.30 -9.19 -8.45
CA GLY A 46 10.21 -9.97 -9.67
C GLY A 46 8.80 -10.00 -10.28
N LYS A 47 8.75 -10.25 -11.59
CA LYS A 47 7.49 -10.43 -12.34
C LYS A 47 6.69 -11.57 -11.68
N ASN A 48 5.45 -11.31 -11.27
CA ASN A 48 4.44 -12.26 -10.77
C ASN A 48 4.43 -12.65 -9.28
N SER A 49 5.25 -12.05 -8.39
CA SER A 49 5.21 -12.38 -6.96
C SER A 49 3.97 -11.89 -6.22
N ILE A 50 3.24 -10.90 -6.76
CA ILE A 50 2.02 -10.34 -6.14
C ILE A 50 0.87 -10.39 -7.13
N LEU A 51 -0.28 -10.90 -6.67
CA LEU A 51 -1.49 -11.01 -7.45
C LEU A 51 -2.24 -9.66 -7.55
N PHE A 52 -1.69 -8.72 -8.33
CA PHE A 52 -2.30 -7.39 -8.54
C PHE A 52 -3.72 -7.43 -9.10
N ARG A 53 -4.13 -8.53 -9.76
CA ARG A 53 -5.50 -8.73 -10.23
C ARG A 53 -6.52 -8.69 -9.08
N TRP A 54 -6.19 -9.26 -7.92
CA TRP A 54 -7.05 -9.21 -6.75
C TRP A 54 -7.15 -7.80 -6.16
N TRP A 55 -6.07 -7.01 -6.21
CA TRP A 55 -6.10 -5.62 -5.76
C TRP A 55 -7.05 -4.75 -6.58
N ILE A 56 -7.13 -4.97 -7.90
CA ILE A 56 -8.11 -4.28 -8.76
C ILE A 56 -9.54 -4.68 -8.38
N PHE A 57 -9.79 -5.98 -8.19
CA PHE A 57 -11.09 -6.49 -7.76
C PHE A 57 -11.53 -5.85 -6.44
N PHE A 58 -10.65 -5.81 -5.43
CA PHE A 58 -10.95 -5.19 -4.15
C PHE A 58 -11.11 -3.68 -4.23
N MET A 59 -10.35 -2.98 -5.07
CA MET A 59 -10.54 -1.55 -5.30
C MET A 59 -11.96 -1.26 -5.82
N ILE A 60 -12.39 -1.98 -6.85
CA ILE A 60 -13.73 -1.82 -7.44
C ILE A 60 -14.79 -2.16 -6.40
N PHE A 61 -14.61 -3.28 -5.69
CA PHE A 61 -15.53 -3.74 -4.66
C PHE A 61 -15.67 -2.74 -3.50
N LEU A 62 -14.56 -2.21 -2.97
CA LEU A 62 -14.58 -1.22 -1.88
C LEU A 62 -15.21 0.10 -2.35
N SER A 63 -14.93 0.52 -3.59
CA SER A 63 -15.55 1.71 -4.19
C SER A 63 -17.06 1.54 -4.34
N LEU A 64 -17.50 0.37 -4.81
CA LEU A 64 -18.93 0.05 -4.93
C LEU A 64 -19.59 -0.01 -3.55
N SER A 65 -18.95 -0.67 -2.58
CA SER A 65 -19.43 -0.75 -1.20
C SER A 65 -19.55 0.62 -0.55
N PHE A 66 -18.61 1.52 -0.83
CA PHE A 66 -18.64 2.90 -0.36
C PHE A 66 -19.82 3.68 -0.94
N VAL A 67 -20.11 3.53 -2.24
CA VAL A 67 -21.30 4.16 -2.86
C VAL A 67 -22.59 3.55 -2.30
N LEU A 68 -22.65 2.23 -2.17
CA LEU A 68 -23.81 1.51 -1.63
C LEU A 68 -24.06 1.88 -0.17
N PHE A 69 -23.03 2.18 0.62
CA PHE A 69 -23.19 2.64 2.01
C PHE A 69 -24.05 3.91 2.11
N PHE A 70 -23.89 4.86 1.19
CA PHE A 70 -24.74 6.06 1.16
C PHE A 70 -26.15 5.78 0.63
N ALA A 71 -26.29 4.81 -0.27
CA ALA A 71 -27.57 4.43 -0.84
C ALA A 71 -28.34 3.39 -0.01
N ASP A 72 -27.71 2.83 1.03
CA ASP A 72 -28.23 1.73 1.85
C ASP A 72 -29.53 2.09 2.59
N ALA A 73 -29.69 3.37 2.94
CA ALA A 73 -30.90 3.88 3.57
C ALA A 73 -32.12 3.89 2.63
N TYR A 74 -31.91 3.92 1.31
CA TYR A 74 -32.97 4.14 0.32
C TYR A 74 -33.23 2.93 -0.59
N LEU A 75 -32.22 2.08 -0.84
CA LEU A 75 -32.31 1.01 -1.84
C LEU A 75 -32.63 -0.38 -1.28
N PHE A 76 -32.35 -0.65 0.00
CA PHE A 76 -32.40 -2.03 0.53
C PHE A 76 -33.52 -2.25 1.56
N THR A 77 -34.14 -3.42 1.47
CA THR A 77 -35.02 -3.96 2.51
C THR A 77 -34.19 -4.43 3.71
N PRO A 78 -34.78 -4.58 4.91
CA PRO A 78 -34.05 -5.04 6.09
C PRO A 78 -33.33 -6.39 5.88
N TYR A 79 -33.94 -7.30 5.11
CA TYR A 79 -33.34 -8.59 4.77
C TYR A 79 -32.15 -8.43 3.79
N GLY A 80 -32.29 -7.58 2.77
CA GLY A 80 -31.21 -7.31 1.82
C GLY A 80 -29.97 -6.72 2.51
N ARG A 81 -30.18 -5.84 3.50
CA ARG A 81 -29.08 -5.24 4.27
C ARG A 81 -28.24 -6.28 5.00
N VAL A 82 -28.87 -7.23 5.70
CA VAL A 82 -28.16 -8.28 6.45
C VAL A 82 -27.33 -9.18 5.52
N VAL A 83 -27.87 -9.52 4.34
CA VAL A 83 -27.14 -10.32 3.34
C VAL A 83 -25.93 -9.55 2.82
N MET A 84 -26.10 -8.27 2.48
CA MET A 84 -24.99 -7.43 2.00
C MET A 84 -23.93 -7.22 3.06
N GLU A 85 -24.33 -7.00 4.31
CA GLU A 85 -23.42 -6.86 5.44
C GLU A 85 -22.60 -8.12 5.67
N SER A 86 -23.24 -9.30 5.63
CA SER A 86 -22.55 -10.59 5.74
C SER A 86 -21.52 -10.79 4.63
N ALA A 87 -21.88 -10.47 3.39
CA ALA A 87 -20.97 -10.56 2.24
C ALA A 87 -19.80 -9.57 2.37
N ASN A 88 -20.07 -8.34 2.81
CA ASN A 88 -19.05 -7.32 3.07
C ASN A 88 -18.06 -7.79 4.12
N VAL A 89 -18.53 -8.36 5.24
CA VAL A 89 -17.67 -8.88 6.31
C VAL A 89 -16.72 -9.95 5.78
N ILE A 90 -17.23 -10.93 5.03
CA ILE A 90 -16.41 -11.98 4.41
C ILE A 90 -15.33 -11.36 3.51
N LEU A 91 -15.73 -10.43 2.63
CA LEU A 91 -14.82 -9.79 1.69
C LEU A 91 -13.77 -8.90 2.39
N VAL A 92 -14.11 -8.25 3.48
CA VAL A 92 -13.16 -7.49 4.31
C VAL A 92 -12.10 -8.41 4.91
N TYR A 93 -12.46 -9.60 5.39
CA TYR A 93 -11.48 -10.58 5.87
C TYR A 93 -10.55 -11.07 4.75
N TYR A 94 -11.08 -11.33 3.55
CA TYR A 94 -10.25 -11.66 2.40
C TYR A 94 -9.32 -10.50 2.00
N PHE A 95 -9.81 -9.27 2.02
CA PHE A 95 -9.02 -8.08 1.77
C PHE A 95 -7.87 -7.94 2.78
N LEU A 96 -8.16 -8.15 4.07
CA LEU A 96 -7.17 -8.09 5.13
C LEU A 96 -6.09 -9.17 4.95
N GLY A 97 -6.49 -10.40 4.61
CA GLY A 97 -5.55 -11.48 4.29
C GLY A 97 -4.65 -11.15 3.09
N LEU A 98 -5.23 -10.60 2.02
CA LEU A 98 -4.47 -10.14 0.85
C LEU A 98 -3.50 -9.01 1.21
N LEU A 99 -3.93 -8.07 2.05
CA LEU A 99 -3.13 -6.95 2.52
C LEU A 99 -1.93 -7.46 3.30
N TYR A 100 -2.14 -8.30 4.32
CA TYR A 100 -1.05 -8.89 5.10
C TYR A 100 -0.09 -9.68 4.22
N TYR A 101 -0.60 -10.56 3.36
CA TYR A 101 0.22 -11.33 2.43
C TYR A 101 1.11 -10.40 1.58
N SER A 102 0.52 -9.35 1.01
CA SER A 102 1.25 -8.43 0.15
C SER A 102 2.29 -7.61 0.93
N VAL A 103 1.97 -7.15 2.13
CA VAL A 103 2.90 -6.37 2.98
C VAL A 103 4.09 -7.24 3.42
N PHE A 104 3.84 -8.47 3.88
CA PHE A 104 4.90 -9.41 4.24
C PHE A 104 5.77 -9.76 3.03
N ARG A 105 5.16 -10.01 1.87
CA ARG A 105 5.91 -10.35 0.66
C ARG A 105 6.78 -9.20 0.18
N ILE A 106 6.28 -7.97 0.17
CA ILE A 106 7.10 -6.80 -0.20
C ILE A 106 8.24 -6.64 0.79
N THR A 107 7.98 -6.80 2.08
CA THR A 107 8.99 -6.69 3.13
C THR A 107 10.14 -7.65 2.93
N GLU A 108 9.86 -8.94 2.75
CA GLU A 108 10.86 -9.98 2.50
C GLU A 108 11.74 -9.61 1.29
N GLN A 109 11.11 -9.17 0.20
CA GLN A 109 11.83 -8.76 -1.01
C GLN A 109 12.63 -7.45 -0.83
N LEU A 110 12.17 -6.56 0.06
CA LEU A 110 12.87 -5.31 0.35
C LEU A 110 14.10 -5.56 1.24
N GLU A 111 14.02 -6.51 2.17
CA GLU A 111 15.18 -6.97 2.97
C GLU A 111 16.22 -7.66 2.07
N ASP A 112 15.77 -8.45 1.08
CA ASP A 112 16.67 -9.08 0.10
C ASP A 112 17.36 -8.06 -0.82
N TYR A 113 16.67 -6.96 -1.18
CA TYR A 113 17.20 -5.95 -2.10
C TYR A 113 18.05 -4.88 -1.38
N TYR A 114 17.75 -4.56 -0.12
CA TYR A 114 18.46 -3.58 0.69
C TYR A 114 18.96 -4.23 1.99
N GLU A 115 20.24 -4.65 1.99
CA GLU A 115 20.88 -5.38 3.10
C GLU A 115 20.88 -4.60 4.43
N GLU A 116 20.85 -3.26 4.37
CA GLU A 116 20.80 -2.37 5.53
C GLU A 116 19.40 -2.27 6.17
N LEU A 117 18.37 -2.72 5.46
CA LEU A 117 16.98 -2.45 5.79
C LEU A 117 16.39 -3.56 6.64
N ARG A 118 16.72 -3.59 7.93
CA ARG A 118 16.07 -4.54 8.86
C ARG A 118 14.64 -4.11 9.16
N ILE A 119 13.67 -4.96 8.82
CA ILE A 119 12.24 -4.77 9.09
C ILE A 119 11.78 -5.74 10.19
N SER A 120 11.37 -5.19 11.33
CA SER A 120 10.77 -5.97 12.40
C SER A 120 9.39 -6.49 12.01
N ARG A 121 9.25 -7.82 11.86
CA ARG A 121 7.97 -8.51 11.58
C ARG A 121 6.86 -8.16 12.58
N VAL A 122 7.22 -7.94 13.85
CA VAL A 122 6.26 -7.55 14.90
C VAL A 122 5.68 -6.16 14.61
N LEU A 123 6.52 -5.18 14.26
CA LEU A 123 6.04 -3.83 13.90
C LEU A 123 5.21 -3.88 12.62
N LEU A 124 5.60 -4.73 11.66
CA LEU A 124 4.82 -4.98 10.46
C LEU A 124 3.43 -5.54 10.78
N PHE A 125 3.29 -6.40 11.79
CA PHE A 125 1.99 -6.96 12.15
C PHE A 125 1.04 -5.91 12.75
N PHE A 126 1.56 -4.98 13.57
CA PHE A 126 0.75 -3.92 14.19
C PHE A 126 0.46 -2.78 13.22
N PHE A 127 1.48 -2.29 12.51
CA PHE A 127 1.40 -1.10 11.68
C PHE A 127 1.22 -1.39 10.18
N HIS A 128 1.34 -2.66 9.78
CA HIS A 128 1.07 -3.16 8.42
C HIS A 128 1.72 -2.29 7.35
N PHE A 129 0.86 -1.72 6.53
CA PHE A 129 1.12 -0.83 5.43
C PHE A 129 1.79 0.48 5.85
N TRP A 130 1.47 1.01 7.04
CA TRP A 130 2.04 2.28 7.51
C TRP A 130 3.52 2.15 7.86
N TYR A 131 3.92 1.03 8.46
CA TYR A 131 5.32 0.78 8.76
C TYR A 131 6.15 0.55 7.49
N LEU A 132 5.58 -0.18 6.53
CA LEU A 132 6.19 -0.33 5.21
C LEU A 132 6.41 1.04 4.56
N GLN A 133 5.41 1.91 4.59
CA GLN A 133 5.52 3.27 4.05
C GLN A 133 6.57 4.12 4.79
N TYR A 134 6.63 4.01 6.13
CA TYR A 134 7.64 4.71 6.93
C TYR A 134 9.06 4.27 6.54
N LYS A 135 9.30 2.96 6.42
CA LYS A 135 10.60 2.42 6.02
C LYS A 135 11.00 2.83 4.59
N ILE A 136 10.06 2.81 3.65
CA ILE A 136 10.30 3.31 2.28
C ILE A 136 10.66 4.80 2.29
N ASN A 137 10.03 5.61 3.15
CA ASN A 137 10.36 7.03 3.27
C ASN A 137 11.73 7.25 3.94
N GLN A 138 12.15 6.35 4.83
CA GLN A 138 13.45 6.39 5.48
C GLN A 138 14.57 6.18 4.45
N LEU A 139 14.41 5.22 3.54
CA LEU A 139 15.33 5.03 2.40
C LEU A 139 15.54 6.30 1.57
N HIS A 140 14.48 7.09 1.35
CA HIS A 140 14.57 8.36 0.63
C HIS A 140 15.31 9.46 1.39
N THR A 141 15.30 9.40 2.72
CA THR A 141 15.95 10.40 3.57
C THR A 141 17.42 10.05 3.77
N ASP A 142 17.75 8.76 3.78
CA ASP A 142 19.12 8.25 3.92
C ASP A 142 19.86 8.17 2.57
N ALA A 143 19.16 8.30 1.44
CA ALA A 143 19.78 8.54 0.16
C ALA A 143 20.56 9.85 0.26
N PRO A 144 21.91 9.84 0.13
CA PRO A 144 22.71 11.04 0.33
C PRO A 144 22.19 12.09 -0.62
N GLU A 145 21.74 13.21 -0.07
CA GLU A 145 21.57 14.44 -0.84
C GLU A 145 22.87 14.62 -1.61
N GLU A 146 22.81 14.44 -2.93
CA GLU A 146 23.75 15.05 -3.83
C GLU A 146 23.58 16.56 -3.59
N LYS A 147 24.32 17.08 -2.61
CA LYS A 147 24.52 18.51 -2.41
C LYS A 147 24.99 19.02 -3.76
N VAL A 148 24.09 19.63 -4.51
CA VAL A 148 24.43 20.40 -5.70
C VAL A 148 25.43 21.48 -5.22
N PRO A 149 26.73 21.37 -5.56
CA PRO A 149 27.71 22.37 -5.16
C PRO A 149 27.53 23.55 -6.11
N GLY A 150 26.68 24.52 -5.73
CA GLY A 150 26.38 25.64 -6.64
C GLY A 150 25.68 26.86 -6.07
N GLU A 151 24.97 26.79 -4.93
CA GLU A 151 24.34 27.98 -4.36
C GLU A 151 25.20 28.59 -3.24
N GLY A 152 26.26 29.24 -3.68
CA GLY A 152 27.10 30.08 -2.85
C GLY A 152 27.96 30.93 -3.76
N LEU A 153 27.34 31.89 -4.46
CA LEU A 153 27.91 33.14 -4.97
C LEU A 153 26.83 33.87 -5.80
N ALA A 154 26.06 34.74 -5.14
CA ALA A 154 25.52 35.98 -5.70
C ALA A 154 25.14 36.91 -4.53
#